data_AF-A0A842WZ73-F1
#
_entry.id   AF-A0A842WZ73-F1
#
_cell.length_a   1.000
_cell.length_b   1.000
_cell.length_c   1.000
_cell.angle_alpha   90.00
_cell.angle_beta   90.00
_cell.angle_gamma   90.00
#
_symmetry.space_group_name_H-M   'P 1'
#
loop_
_entity.id
_entity.type
_entity.pdbx_description
1 polymer ?
#
loop_
_entity_poly.entity_id
_entity_poly.type
_entity_poly.pdbx_seq_one_letter_code
_entity_poly.pdbx_strand_id
1 'polypeptide(L)' 'MTGEKSMADAAADIYTLLPGKNCGENSPCGYAKCSIFAKALLKGLKNVYDCPYMVDENREQIILILDDFFR' A
#
# COMPACT_ATOMS: atom_id res chain seq x y z
N MET A 1 -18.14 14.70 9.31
CA MET A 1 -17.71 14.78 7.89
C MET A 1 -17.22 13.40 7.50
N THR A 2 -18.12 12.49 7.12
CA THR A 2 -17.73 11.15 6.66
C THR A 2 -17.82 11.17 5.14
N GLY A 3 -16.79 11.71 4.50
CA GLY A 3 -16.56 11.42 3.09
C GLY A 3 -15.90 10.05 3.05
N GLU A 4 -16.61 9.03 2.57
CA GLU A 4 -16.01 7.72 2.30
C GLU A 4 -14.76 7.95 1.42
N LYS A 5 -13.60 7.55 1.92
CA LYS A 5 -12.34 7.78 1.23
C LYS A 5 -12.33 6.96 -0.06
N SER A 6 -12.16 7.61 -1.20
CA SER A 6 -12.13 6.88 -2.47
C SER A 6 -10.92 5.95 -2.52
N MET A 7 -11.02 4.84 -3.28
CA MET A 7 -9.89 3.93 -3.50
C MET A 7 -8.68 4.65 -4.11
N ALA A 8 -8.90 5.70 -4.90
CA ALA A 8 -7.83 6.49 -5.49
C ALA A 8 -7.07 7.28 -4.42
N ASP A 9 -7.79 7.91 -3.49
CA ASP A 9 -7.20 8.69 -2.40
C ASP A 9 -6.44 7.78 -1.43
N ALA A 10 -7.04 6.66 -1.02
CA ALA A 10 -6.37 5.67 -0.17
C ALA A 10 -5.10 5.09 -0.84
N ALA A 11 -5.15 4.84 -2.16
CA ALA A 11 -3.99 4.35 -2.88
C ALA A 11 -2.87 5.39 -2.97
N ALA A 12 -3.22 6.66 -3.10
CA ALA A 12 -2.25 7.76 -3.08
C ALA A 12 -1.56 7.85 -1.71
N ASP A 13 -2.32 7.78 -0.63
CA ASP A 13 -1.79 7.85 0.73
C ASP A 13 -0.85 6.68 1.03
N ILE A 14 -1.27 5.45 0.73
CA ILE A 14 -0.39 4.27 0.84
C ILE A 14 0.87 4.46 0.00
N TYR A 15 0.75 4.97 -1.23
CA TYR A 15 1.89 5.19 -2.10
C TYR A 15 2.91 6.17 -1.52
N THR A 16 2.48 7.21 -0.78
CA THR A 16 3.40 8.14 -0.13
C THR A 16 4.25 7.49 0.98
N LEU A 17 3.75 6.39 1.56
CA LEU A 17 4.42 5.62 2.60
C LEU A 17 5.30 4.50 2.02
N LEU A 18 5.14 4.15 0.74
CA LEU A 18 5.95 3.12 0.10
C LEU A 18 7.39 3.61 -0.14
N PRO A 19 8.40 2.70 -0.13
CA PRO A 19 9.80 3.07 -0.32
C PRO A 19 10.16 3.71 -1.68
N GLY A 20 9.23 3.78 -2.64
CA GLY A 20 9.45 4.37 -3.97
C GLY A 20 10.45 3.65 -4.87
N LYS A 21 11.00 2.49 -4.45
CA LYS A 21 12.09 1.79 -5.15
C LYS A 21 11.72 1.23 -6.53
N ASN A 22 10.44 0.93 -6.78
CA ASN A 22 9.95 0.34 -8.04
C ASN A 22 10.81 -0.86 -8.50
N CYS A 23 10.96 -1.83 -7.62
CA CYS A 23 11.93 -2.94 -7.75
C CYS A 23 11.68 -3.91 -8.92
N GLY A 24 10.60 -3.74 -9.68
CA GLY A 24 10.21 -4.71 -10.70
C GLY A 24 9.39 -5.86 -10.14
N GLU A 25 8.82 -6.66 -11.04
CA GLU A 25 7.94 -7.80 -10.72
C GLU A 25 8.67 -8.97 -10.05
N ASN A 26 10.01 -9.00 -10.13
CA ASN A 26 10.84 -10.03 -9.49
C ASN A 26 11.07 -9.80 -7.99
N SER A 27 10.54 -8.70 -7.43
CA SER A 27 10.54 -8.44 -5.99
C SER A 27 9.48 -9.31 -5.29
N PRO A 28 9.62 -9.66 -4.00
CA PRO A 28 8.61 -10.42 -3.25
C PRO A 28 7.19 -9.83 -3.30
N CYS A 29 7.05 -8.51 -3.42
CA CYS A 29 5.75 -7.86 -3.58
C CYS A 29 5.11 -8.10 -4.95
N GLY A 30 5.88 -8.54 -5.95
CA GLY A 30 5.41 -9.01 -7.25
C GLY A 30 4.96 -7.93 -8.23
N TYR A 31 5.27 -6.65 -7.98
CA TYR A 31 4.78 -5.55 -8.83
C TYR A 31 5.89 -4.64 -9.36
N ALA A 32 5.78 -4.30 -10.64
CA ALA A 32 6.71 -3.41 -11.33
C ALA A 32 6.83 -2.02 -10.68
N LYS A 33 5.72 -1.48 -10.18
CA LYS A 33 5.63 -0.13 -9.60
C LYS A 33 4.99 -0.17 -8.22
N CYS A 34 5.51 0.62 -7.30
CA CYS A 34 4.97 0.77 -5.95
C CYS A 34 3.50 1.26 -5.98
N SER A 35 3.13 2.11 -6.94
CA SER A 35 1.75 2.57 -7.10
C SER A 35 0.77 1.45 -7.50
N ILE A 36 1.24 0.38 -8.15
CA ILE A 36 0.42 -0.80 -8.45
C ILE A 36 0.29 -1.64 -7.18
N PHE A 37 1.37 -1.81 -6.41
CA PHE A 37 1.34 -2.50 -5.12
C PHE A 37 0.38 -1.82 -4.14
N ALA A 38 0.36 -0.48 -4.04
CA ALA A 38 -0.60 0.25 -3.21
C ALA A 38 -2.06 -0.11 -3.51
N LYS A 39 -2.41 -0.21 -4.81
CA LYS A 39 -3.75 -0.63 -5.23
C LYS A 39 -4.02 -2.11 -4.94
N ALA A 40 -3.00 -2.96 -4.98
CA ALA A 40 -3.13 -4.38 -4.68
C ALA A 40 -3.41 -4.63 -3.19
N LEU A 41 -2.84 -3.81 -2.29
CA LEU A 41 -3.15 -3.83 -0.86
C LEU A 41 -4.63 -3.53 -0.60
N LEU A 42 -5.17 -2.46 -1.21
CA LEU A 42 -6.59 -2.09 -1.09
C LEU A 42 -7.56 -3.09 -1.73
N LYS A 43 -7.05 -3.98 -2.59
CA LYS A 43 -7.82 -5.07 -3.19
C LYS A 43 -7.71 -6.38 -2.40
N GLY A 44 -6.93 -6.41 -1.32
CA GLY A 44 -6.66 -7.62 -0.54
C GLY A 44 -5.84 -8.68 -1.30
N LEU A 45 -5.15 -8.30 -2.38
CA LEU A 45 -4.37 -9.23 -3.20
C LEU A 45 -2.95 -9.46 -2.67
N LYS A 46 -2.50 -8.59 -1.77
CA LYS A 46 -1.18 -8.61 -1.13
C LYS A 46 -1.26 -8.13 0.30
N ASN A 47 -0.18 -8.40 1.03
CA ASN A 47 0.05 -7.88 2.37
C ASN A 47 1.18 -6.84 2.37
N VAL A 48 1.11 -5.87 3.27
CA VAL A 48 2.17 -4.86 3.49
C VAL A 48 3.53 -5.50 3.82
N TYR A 49 3.55 -6.70 4.43
CA TYR A 49 4.76 -7.48 4.70
C TYR A 49 5.45 -8.04 3.43
N ASP A 50 4.78 -8.02 2.27
CA ASP A 50 5.35 -8.54 1.02
C ASP A 50 6.42 -7.61 0.43
N CYS A 51 6.55 -6.36 0.92
CA CYS A 51 7.62 -5.47 0.48
C CYS A 51 8.86 -5.63 1.37
N PRO A 52 9.99 -6.16 0.84
CA PRO A 52 11.19 -6.43 1.64
C PRO A 52 11.94 -5.17 2.10
N TYR A 53 11.56 -4.01 1.56
CA TYR A 53 12.17 -2.72 1.89
C TYR A 53 11.24 -1.84 2.75
N MET A 54 10.12 -2.38 3.20
CA MET A 54 9.17 -1.66 4.05
C MET A 54 9.74 -1.49 5.46
N VAL A 55 9.83 -0.25 5.92
CA VAL A 55 10.17 0.07 7.31
C VAL A 55 8.94 -0.06 8.22
N ASP A 56 9.17 -0.38 9.49
CA ASP A 56 8.09 -0.72 10.42
C ASP A 56 7.12 0.45 10.66
N GLU A 57 7.62 1.68 10.80
CA GLU A 57 6.79 2.88 10.98
C GLU A 57 5.81 3.08 9.82
N ASN A 58 6.30 3.05 8.57
CA ASN A 58 5.43 3.19 7.39
C ASN A 58 4.46 2.01 7.26
N ARG A 59 4.87 0.82 7.70
CA ARG A 59 4.02 -0.36 7.70
C ARG A 59 2.81 -0.20 8.61
N GLU A 60 3.04 0.28 9.84
CA GLU A 60 1.98 0.55 10.81
C GLU A 60 0.99 1.60 10.26
N GLN A 61 1.49 2.67 9.65
CA GLN A 61 0.64 3.69 9.03
C GLN A 61 -0.21 3.13 7.88
N ILE A 62 0.36 2.26 7.04
CA ILE A 62 -0.37 1.59 5.96
C ILE A 62 -1.46 0.68 6.53
N ILE A 63 -1.20 -0.05 7.62
CA ILE A 63 -2.20 -0.90 8.28
C ILE A 63 -3.38 -0.05 8.76
N LEU A 64 -3.14 1.10 9.39
CA LEU A 64 -4.21 2.00 9.82
C LEU A 64 -5.07 2.51 8.65
N ILE A 65 -4.44 2.81 7.51
CA ILE A 65 -5.17 3.23 6.31
C ILE A 65 -6.03 2.08 5.76
N LEU A 66 -5.50 0.85 5.74
CA LEU A 66 -6.24 -0.32 5.27
C LEU A 66 -7.41 -0.64 6.20
N ASP A 67 -7.22 -0.58 7.52
CA ASP A 67 -8.27 -0.80 8.51
C ASP A 67 -9.39 0.23 8.40
N ASP A 68 -9.07 1.51 8.19
CA ASP A 68 -10.06 2.57 7.94
C ASP A 68 -10.79 2.37 6.61
N PHE A 69 -10.10 1.91 5.56
CA PHE A 69 -10.68 1.69 4.24
C PHE A 69 -11.66 0.51 4.18
N PHE A 70 -11.44 -0.55 4.96
CA PHE A 70 -12.29 -1.75 4.98
C PHE A 70 -13.38 -1.72 6.05
N ARG A 71 -13.46 -0.65 6.85
CA ARG A 71 -14.45 -0.48 7.92
C ARG A 71 -15.80 -0.04 7.39
#